data_AF-A0A4Q9HJW1-F1
#
_entry.id   AF-A0A4Q9HJW1-F1
#
_cell.length_a   1.000
_cell.length_b   1.000
_cell.length_c   1.000
_cell.angle_alpha   90.00
_cell.angle_beta   90.00
_cell.angle_gamma   90.00
#
_symmetry.space_group_name_H-M   'P 1'
#
loop_
_entity.id
_entity.type
_entity.pdbx_description
1 polymer ?
#
loop_
_entity_poly.entity_id
_entity_poly.type
_entity_poly.pdbx_seq_one_letter_code
_entity_poly.pdbx_strand_id
1 'polypeptide(L)' 'APFLFQVLATRPGDALLLCSAGLAEPLTEEPEFADRLAAQWSGAEPPGLVAFLAAAQLRVKGHARDRTAVAVWET' A
#
# COMPACT_ATOMS: atom_id res chain seq x y z
N ALA A 1 1.52 -1.78 26.98
CA ALA A 1 2.02 -0.42 26.68
C ALA A 1 0.83 0.46 26.31
N PRO A 2 0.89 1.80 26.51
CA PRO A 2 -0.17 2.69 26.05
C PRO A 2 -0.29 2.66 24.52
N PHE A 3 -1.48 2.98 24.01
CA PHE A 3 -1.69 3.17 22.59
C PHE A 3 -0.89 4.37 22.08
N LEU A 4 -0.22 4.23 20.94
CA LEU A 4 0.55 5.31 20.31
C LEU A 4 -0.22 5.84 19.10
N PHE A 5 -0.64 7.10 19.16
CA PHE A 5 -1.18 7.80 17.99
C PHE A 5 -0.03 8.16 17.05
N GLN A 6 -0.24 7.96 15.75
CA GLN A 6 0.64 8.47 14.70
C GLN A 6 -0.15 9.40 13.79
N VAL A 7 0.41 10.57 13.52
CA VAL A 7 -0.16 11.57 12.61
C VAL A 7 0.81 11.73 11.45
N LEU A 8 0.30 11.60 10.22
CA LEU A 8 1.07 11.77 8.99
C LEU A 8 0.48 12.96 8.23
N ALA A 9 1.36 13.84 7.75
CA ALA A 9 0.99 14.93 6.87
C ALA A 9 1.05 14.44 5.41
N THR A 10 -0.08 14.41 4.73
CA THR A 10 -0.23 14.00 3.33
C THR A 10 -0.37 15.21 2.40
N ARG A 11 -0.13 15.00 1.11
CA ARG A 11 -0.43 15.94 0.03
C ARG A 11 -1.56 15.36 -0.84
N PRO A 12 -2.32 16.19 -1.57
CA PRO A 12 -3.27 15.69 -2.55
C PRO A 12 -2.60 14.70 -3.52
N GLY A 13 -3.20 13.52 -3.67
CA GLY A 13 -2.66 12.41 -4.46
C GLY A 13 -1.82 11.39 -3.67
N ASP A 14 -1.49 11.66 -2.40
CA ASP A 14 -0.88 10.65 -1.53
C ASP A 14 -1.92 9.61 -1.08
N ALA A 15 -1.44 8.40 -0.77
CA ALA A 15 -2.22 7.36 -0.11
C ALA A 15 -1.54 6.93 1.20
N LEU A 16 -2.28 6.99 2.30
CA LEU A 16 -1.88 6.41 3.57
C LEU A 16 -2.19 4.92 3.58
N LEU A 17 -1.19 4.06 3.79
CA LEU A 17 -1.32 2.61 3.83
C LEU A 17 -1.04 2.05 5.23
N LEU A 18 -2.02 1.38 5.83
CA LEU A 18 -1.82 0.47 6.96
C LEU A 18 -1.85 -0.96 6.43
N CYS A 19 -0.78 -1.73 6.65
CA CYS A 19 -0.71 -3.09 6.13
C CYS A 19 0.05 -4.07 7.03
N SER A 20 -0.14 -5.36 6.77
CA SER A 20 0.63 -6.43 7.40
C SER A 20 2.05 -6.51 6.82
N ALA A 21 2.94 -7.22 7.52
CA ALA A 21 4.31 -7.47 7.04
C ALA A 21 4.36 -8.11 5.64
N GLY A 22 3.36 -8.93 5.27
CA GLY A 22 3.30 -9.55 3.93
C GLY A 22 3.18 -8.56 2.77
N LEU A 23 2.80 -7.30 3.03
CA LEU A 23 2.83 -6.21 2.05
C LEU A 23 3.94 -5.19 2.35
N ALA A 24 4.23 -4.91 3.63
CA ALA A 24 5.27 -3.95 4.01
C ALA A 24 6.69 -4.40 3.62
N GLU A 25 6.99 -5.70 3.73
CA GLU A 25 8.30 -6.26 3.36
C GLU A 25 8.62 -6.02 1.87
N PRO A 26 7.80 -6.47 0.89
CA PRO A 26 8.09 -6.19 -0.52
C PRO A 26 8.03 -4.69 -0.87
N LEU A 27 7.25 -3.86 -0.17
CA LEU A 27 7.30 -2.41 -0.37
C LEU A 27 8.65 -1.79 -0.02
N THR A 28 9.35 -2.36 0.97
CA THR A 28 10.60 -1.80 1.48
C THR A 28 11.82 -2.45 0.81
N GLU A 29 11.73 -3.73 0.49
CA GLU A 29 12.85 -4.54 0.00
C GLU A 29 12.94 -4.57 -1.53
N GLU A 30 11.83 -4.33 -2.24
CA GLU A 30 11.71 -4.59 -3.68
C GLU A 30 11.22 -3.33 -4.43
N PRO A 31 12.14 -2.46 -4.90
CA PRO A 31 11.79 -1.17 -5.51
C PRO A 31 10.83 -1.28 -6.70
N GLU A 32 11.01 -2.29 -7.55
CA GLU A 32 10.12 -2.51 -8.70
C GLU A 32 8.67 -2.80 -8.27
N PHE A 33 8.47 -3.44 -7.12
CA PHE A 33 7.15 -3.66 -6.55
C PHE A 33 6.54 -2.36 -6.05
N ALA A 34 7.32 -1.55 -5.31
CA ALA A 34 6.88 -0.26 -4.82
C ALA A 34 6.49 0.69 -5.97
N ASP A 35 7.33 0.78 -7.01
CA ASP A 35 7.08 1.61 -8.19
C ASP A 35 5.81 1.17 -8.93
N ARG A 36 5.62 -0.15 -9.10
CA ARG A 36 4.42 -0.69 -9.74
C ARG A 36 3.15 -0.41 -8.93
N LEU A 37 3.22 -0.52 -7.61
CA LEU A 37 2.08 -0.23 -6.75
C LEU A 37 1.75 1.26 -6.78
N ALA A 38 2.77 2.12 -6.66
CA ALA A 38 2.63 3.56 -6.77
C ALA A 38 1.97 3.97 -8.10
N ALA A 39 2.45 3.43 -9.22
CA ALA A 39 1.87 3.70 -10.54
C ALA A 39 0.40 3.28 -10.68
N GLN A 40 -0.02 2.20 -10.00
CA GLN A 40 -1.41 1.75 -10.02
C GLN A 40 -2.32 2.57 -9.09
N TRP A 41 -1.77 3.19 -8.05
CA TRP A 41 -2.53 3.90 -7.02
C TRP A 41 -2.47 5.43 -7.13
N SER A 42 -1.56 5.98 -7.93
CA SER A 42 -1.40 7.42 -8.19
C SER A 42 -2.38 7.98 -9.23
N GLY A 43 -3.54 7.34 -9.41
CA GLY A 43 -4.59 7.83 -10.30
C GLY A 43 -5.28 9.08 -9.75
N ALA A 44 -6.05 9.77 -10.61
CA ALA A 44 -6.84 10.92 -10.18
C ALA A 44 -7.93 10.57 -9.16
N GLU A 45 -8.38 9.30 -9.15
CA GLU A 45 -9.34 8.76 -8.20
C GLU A 45 -8.77 7.49 -7.55
N PRO A 46 -9.20 7.16 -6.32
CA PRO A 46 -8.88 5.88 -5.69
C PRO A 46 -9.28 4.69 -6.58
N PRO A 47 -8.50 3.61 -6.60
CA PRO A 47 -8.84 2.43 -7.37
C PRO A 47 -10.12 1.78 -6.85
N GLY A 48 -10.97 1.29 -7.77
CA GLY A 48 -12.09 0.42 -7.40
C GLY A 48 -11.61 -0.89 -6.75
N LEU A 49 -12.51 -1.59 -6.04
CA LEU A 49 -12.16 -2.76 -5.20
C LEU A 49 -11.35 -3.84 -5.94
N VAL A 50 -11.72 -4.14 -7.19
CA VAL A 50 -11.01 -5.16 -7.99
C VAL A 50 -9.59 -4.72 -8.32
N ALA A 51 -9.40 -3.47 -8.73
CA ALA A 51 -8.08 -2.93 -9.04
C ALA A 51 -7.21 -2.85 -7.78
N PHE A 52 -7.79 -2.43 -6.64
CA PHE A 52 -7.11 -2.43 -5.35
C PHE A 52 -6.63 -3.83 -4.95
N LEU A 53 -7.51 -4.83 -5.00
CA LEU A 53 -7.15 -6.21 -4.64
C LEU A 53 -6.12 -6.80 -5.61
N ALA A 54 -6.19 -6.50 -6.91
CA ALA A 54 -5.21 -6.98 -7.88
C ALA A 54 -3.81 -6.39 -7.60
N ALA A 55 -3.75 -5.09 -7.32
CA ALA A 55 -2.53 -4.38 -6.99
C ALA A 55 -1.89 -4.90 -5.69
N ALA A 56 -2.68 -5.03 -4.62
CA ALA A 56 -2.21 -5.51 -3.33
C ALA A 56 -1.75 -6.98 -3.36
N GLN A 57 -2.17 -7.78 -4.34
CA GLN A 57 -1.81 -9.19 -4.51
C GLN A 57 -0.67 -9.45 -5.50
N LEU A 58 -0.04 -8.40 -6.04
CA LEU A 58 1.10 -8.54 -6.95
C LEU A 58 2.20 -9.43 -6.34
N ARG A 59 2.56 -10.50 -7.03
CA ARG A 59 3.49 -11.51 -6.50
C ARG A 59 4.91 -11.01 -6.58
N VAL A 60 5.66 -11.25 -5.51
CA VAL A 60 7.10 -10.98 -5.44
C VAL A 60 7.79 -12.23 -4.92
N LYS A 61 8.87 -12.64 -5.57
CA LYS A 61 9.59 -13.85 -5.18
C LYS A 61 10.13 -13.67 -3.76
N GLY A 62 10.03 -14.69 -2.92
CA GLY A 62 10.45 -14.61 -1.51
C GLY A 62 9.39 -14.04 -0.56
N HIS A 63 8.37 -13.32 -1.06
CA HIS A 63 7.31 -12.71 -0.24
C HIS A 63 5.97 -13.43 -0.40
N ALA A 64 5.79 -14.55 0.30
CA ALA A 64 4.60 -15.40 0.22
C ALA A 64 3.65 -15.29 1.43
N ARG A 65 3.90 -14.34 2.35
CA ARG A 65 3.06 -14.14 3.54
C ARG A 65 1.70 -13.56 3.18
N ASP A 66 0.72 -13.83 4.03
CA ASP A 66 -0.62 -13.26 3.93
C ASP A 66 -0.59 -11.72 4.00
N ARG A 67 -1.45 -11.10 3.22
CA ARG A 67 -1.52 -9.65 3.06
C ARG A 67 -2.82 -9.10 3.63
N THR A 68 -2.69 -8.03 4.41
CA THR A 68 -3.80 -7.18 4.83
C THR A 68 -3.42 -5.75 4.50
N ALA A 69 -4.34 -5.00 3.92
CA ALA A 69 -4.11 -3.61 3.52
C ALA A 69 -5.37 -2.78 3.74
N VAL A 70 -5.20 -1.61 4.33
CA VAL A 70 -6.20 -0.54 4.41
C VAL A 70 -5.52 0.72 3.89
N ALA A 71 -6.13 1.34 2.89
CA ALA A 71 -5.60 2.55 2.27
C ALA A 71 -6.62 3.68 2.35
N VAL A 72 -6.12 4.89 2.61
CA VAL A 72 -6.88 6.14 2.60
C VAL A 72 -6.18 7.09 1.63
N TRP A 73 -6.90 7.58 0.63
CA TRP A 73 -6.38 8.54 -0.34
C TRP A 73 -6.71 9.96 0.11
N GLU A 74 -5.71 10.85 0.03
CA GLU A 74 -5.92 12.28 0.22
C GLU A 74 -6.42 12.88 -1.10
N THR A 75 -7.66 13.38 -1.09
CA THR A 75 -8.32 14.00 -2.25
C THR A 75 -8.14 15.51 -2.26
#